data_AF-A0A1Z4LJ12-F1
#
_entry.id   AF-A0A1Z4LJ12-F1
#
_cell.length_a   1.000
_cell.length_b   1.000
_cell.length_c   1.000
_cell.angle_alpha   90.00
_cell.angle_beta   90.00
_cell.angle_gamma   90.00
#
_symmetry.space_group_name_H-M   'P 1'
#
loop_
_entity.id
_entity.type
_entity.pdbx_description
1 polymer ?
#
loop_
_entity_poly.entity_id
_entity_poly.type
_entity_poly.pdbx_seq_one_letter_code
_entity_poly.pdbx_strand_id
1 'polypeptide(L)'
;MSVMSIEKIVEQALQDGYLTPAMEAEVGRICDNASELSIEEYMALDRLMGALLTGEVVAVPRKQFINVMEELVLTEAIARVAEIEATSESSLDVGDIAAYALNRLPPLYATTEEGAAYQRQTAKAELEAFISQQVREAISRYLDRPNFFPERQAISKNTGNEVLRQVSTLLQAYAPNFEQKG
;
A
#
# COMPACT_ATOMS: atom_id res chain seq x y z
N MET A 1 4.10 7.92 17.12
CA MET A 1 4.94 8.60 16.12
C MET A 1 5.64 9.74 16.82
N SER A 2 6.97 9.79 16.78
CA SER A 2 7.73 10.86 17.44
C SER A 2 7.56 12.14 16.62
N VAL A 3 7.01 13.19 17.23
CA VAL A 3 7.00 14.54 16.64
C VAL A 3 8.47 14.97 16.49
N MET A 4 8.90 15.32 15.27
CA MET A 4 10.25 15.81 15.02
C MET A 4 10.26 17.34 15.17
N SER A 5 11.26 17.90 15.86
CA SER A 5 11.47 19.35 15.93
C SER A 5 12.03 19.89 14.61
N ILE A 6 11.75 21.17 14.30
CA ILE A 6 12.27 21.85 13.09
C ILE A 6 13.79 21.70 12.99
N GLU A 7 14.53 21.86 14.09
CA GLU A 7 15.99 21.74 14.13
C GLU A 7 16.50 20.40 13.59
N LYS A 8 15.87 19.29 14.01
CA LYS A 8 16.26 17.95 13.57
C LYS A 8 15.96 17.74 12.10
N ILE A 9 14.88 18.31 11.60
CA ILE A 9 14.49 18.23 10.19
C ILE A 9 15.52 18.99 9.34
N VAL A 10 15.95 20.17 9.79
CA VAL A 10 16.95 20.99 9.10
C VAL A 10 18.32 20.34 9.12
N GLU A 11 18.75 19.80 10.26
CA GLU A 11 20.01 19.07 10.38
C GLU A 11 20.04 17.85 9.44
N GLN A 12 18.95 17.07 9.42
CA GLN A 12 18.83 15.92 8.52
C GLN A 12 18.84 16.35 7.04
N ALA A 13 18.12 17.42 6.68
CA ALA A 13 18.07 17.92 5.31
C ALA A 13 19.46 18.41 4.82
N LEU A 14 20.22 19.07 5.70
CA LEU A 14 21.60 19.50 5.42
C LEU A 14 22.56 18.31 5.31
N GLN A 15 22.38 17.28 6.14
CA GLN A 15 23.21 16.08 6.08
C GLN A 15 22.94 15.26 4.81
N ASP A 16 21.67 15.12 4.43
CA ASP A 16 21.26 14.33 3.27
C ASP A 16 21.37 15.11 1.95
N GLY A 17 21.45 16.45 2.00
CA GLY A 17 21.47 17.33 0.83
C GLY A 17 20.13 17.44 0.09
N TYR A 18 19.06 16.87 0.66
CA TYR A 18 17.72 16.87 0.08
C TYR A 18 16.65 17.18 1.12
N LEU A 19 15.70 18.05 0.75
CA LEU A 19 14.48 18.26 1.52
C LEU A 19 13.39 17.35 0.96
N THR A 20 13.00 16.33 1.72
CA THR A 20 11.94 15.41 1.31
C THR A 20 10.55 16.02 1.48
N PRO A 21 9.54 15.59 0.71
CA PRO A 21 8.16 16.06 0.90
C PRO A 21 7.57 15.83 2.29
N ALA A 22 8.06 14.81 3.01
CA ALA A 22 7.63 14.53 4.38
C ALA A 22 8.20 15.55 5.37
N MET A 23 9.48 15.91 5.21
CA MET A 23 10.15 16.95 5.99
C MET A 23 9.51 18.32 5.76
N GLU A 24 9.26 18.69 4.50
CA GLU A 24 8.58 19.93 4.13
C GLU A 24 7.18 20.02 4.76
N ALA A 25 6.39 18.93 4.70
CA ALA A 25 5.06 18.89 5.29
C ALA A 25 5.08 18.97 6.83
N GLU A 26 6.12 18.43 7.48
CA GLU A 26 6.32 18.53 8.93
C GLU A 26 6.66 19.97 9.33
N VAL A 27 7.60 20.61 8.62
CA VAL A 27 7.96 22.02 8.84
C VAL A 27 6.74 22.92 8.62
N GLY A 28 6.00 22.74 7.52
CA GLY A 28 4.77 23.50 7.24
C GLY A 28 3.74 23.35 8.35
N ARG A 29 3.51 22.13 8.85
CA ARG A 29 2.57 21.89 9.95
C ARG A 29 3.00 22.57 11.26
N ILE A 30 4.30 22.58 11.56
CA ILE A 30 4.80 23.25 12.77
C ILE A 30 4.64 24.76 12.60
N CYS A 31 4.94 25.31 11.42
CA CYS A 31 4.73 26.72 11.11
C CYS A 31 3.25 27.14 11.14
N ASP A 32 2.33 26.29 10.69
CA ASP A 32 0.89 26.58 10.67
C ASP A 32 0.23 26.46 12.06
N ASN A 33 0.74 25.56 12.92
CA ASN A 33 0.19 25.32 14.25
C ASN A 33 0.81 26.20 15.35
N ALA A 34 2.01 26.72 15.14
CA ALA A 34 2.70 27.56 16.12
C ALA A 34 2.25 29.02 15.97
N SER A 35 1.48 29.52 16.94
CA SER A 35 1.10 30.93 17.00
C SER A 35 2.31 31.87 17.12
N GLU A 36 3.42 31.39 17.69
CA GLU A 36 4.75 32.03 17.71
C GLU A 36 5.83 30.92 17.67
N LEU A 37 6.76 30.98 16.71
CA LEU A 37 7.95 30.11 16.71
C LEU A 37 8.95 30.59 17.77
N SER A 38 9.64 29.65 18.41
CA SER A 38 10.80 29.99 19.23
C SER A 38 11.95 30.57 18.37
N ILE A 39 12.85 31.32 19.00
CA ILE A 39 14.03 31.90 18.33
C ILE A 39 14.87 30.80 17.66
N GLU A 40 15.01 29.65 18.32
CA GLU A 40 15.77 28.49 17.85
C GLU A 40 15.14 27.89 16.57
N GLU A 41 13.81 27.74 16.54
CA GLU A 41 13.09 27.26 15.36
C GLU A 41 13.17 28.25 14.20
N TYR A 42 13.14 29.57 14.48
CA TYR A 42 13.29 30.60 13.47
C TYR A 42 14.70 30.59 12.85
N MET A 43 15.74 30.45 13.68
CA MET A 43 17.12 30.32 13.20
C MET A 43 17.34 29.04 12.37
N ALA A 44 16.72 27.93 12.77
CA ALA A 44 16.75 26.70 11.99
C ALA A 44 16.06 26.88 10.63
N LEU A 45 14.91 27.57 10.58
CA LEU A 45 14.21 27.87 9.34
C LEU A 45 15.04 28.78 8.41
N ASP A 46 15.66 29.83 8.95
CA ASP A 46 16.53 30.73 8.19
C ASP A 46 17.72 29.98 7.58
N ARG A 47 18.33 29.07 8.35
CA ARG A 47 19.40 28.20 7.85
C ARG A 47 18.92 27.28 6.73
N LEU A 48 17.73 26.70 6.84
CA LEU A 48 17.13 25.88 5.78
C LEU A 48 16.87 26.70 4.52
N MET A 49 16.33 27.91 4.65
CA MET A 49 16.10 28.82 3.52
C MET A 49 17.42 29.20 2.83
N GLY A 50 18.46 29.50 3.60
CA GLY A 50 19.80 29.76 3.07
C GLY A 50 20.37 28.56 2.30
N ALA A 51 20.19 27.35 2.82
CA ALA A 51 20.63 26.12 2.16
C ALA A 51 19.88 25.82 0.86
N LEU A 52 18.56 26.11 0.82
CA LEU A 52 17.76 26.00 -0.40
C LEU A 52 18.17 27.03 -1.46
N LEU A 53 18.48 28.28 -1.06
CA LEU A 53 18.89 29.36 -1.96
C LEU A 53 20.30 29.16 -2.53
N THR A 54 21.20 28.60 -1.72
CA THR A 54 22.59 28.30 -2.13
C THR A 54 22.71 26.99 -2.91
N GLY A 55 21.65 26.17 -2.92
CA GLY A 55 21.63 24.87 -3.58
C GLY A 55 22.37 23.77 -2.80
N GLU A 56 22.74 24.02 -1.54
CA GLU A 56 23.27 23.01 -0.62
C GLU A 56 22.21 21.94 -0.30
N VAL A 57 20.93 22.33 -0.31
CA VAL A 57 19.79 21.42 -0.18
C VAL A 57 18.89 21.55 -1.40
N VAL A 58 18.55 20.41 -2.02
CA VAL A 58 17.62 20.37 -3.14
C VAL A 58 16.26 19.86 -2.66
N ALA A 59 15.21 20.67 -2.86
CA ALA A 59 13.84 20.23 -2.60
C ALA A 59 13.44 19.16 -3.61
N VAL A 60 13.10 17.97 -3.11
CA VAL A 60 12.62 16.87 -3.96
C VAL A 60 11.14 17.13 -4.24
N PRO A 61 10.74 17.41 -5.50
CA PRO A 61 9.35 17.67 -5.81
C PRO A 61 8.49 16.44 -5.48
N ARG A 62 7.28 16.67 -4.97
CA ARG A 62 6.24 15.63 -4.86
C ARG A 62 5.89 15.11 -6.25
N LYS A 63 6.60 14.06 -6.69
CA LYS A 63 6.20 13.32 -7.89
C LYS A 63 4.94 12.53 -7.56
N GLN A 64 3.85 12.87 -8.22
CA GLN A 64 2.64 12.05 -8.22
C GLN A 64 2.92 10.84 -9.14
N PHE A 65 3.04 9.66 -8.55
CA PHE A 65 3.12 8.41 -9.29
C PHE A 65 1.72 7.81 -9.36
N ILE A 66 1.26 7.53 -10.57
CA ILE A 66 -0.07 6.96 -10.80
C ILE A 66 0.12 5.57 -11.40
N ASN A 67 -0.40 4.53 -10.74
CA ASN A 67 -0.49 3.21 -11.34
C ASN A 67 -1.77 3.11 -12.16
N VAL A 68 -1.63 3.11 -13.47
CA VAL A 68 -2.77 3.10 -14.40
C VAL A 68 -3.58 1.80 -14.30
N MET A 69 -2.96 0.72 -13.82
CA MET A 69 -3.64 -0.57 -13.64
C MET A 69 -4.72 -0.53 -12.56
N GLU A 70 -4.63 0.36 -11.56
CA GLU A 70 -5.61 0.43 -10.48
C GLU A 70 -7.01 0.73 -11.01
N GLU A 71 -7.15 1.73 -11.88
CA GLU A 71 -8.44 2.09 -12.47
C GLU A 71 -9.01 0.96 -13.34
N LEU A 72 -8.18 0.34 -14.18
CA LEU A 72 -8.61 -0.72 -15.10
C LEU A 72 -9.06 -1.97 -14.34
N VAL A 73 -8.27 -2.39 -13.34
CA VAL A 73 -8.59 -3.57 -12.53
C VAL A 73 -9.81 -3.32 -11.66
N LEU A 74 -9.93 -2.13 -11.05
CA LEU A 74 -11.08 -1.79 -10.22
C LEU A 74 -12.37 -1.78 -11.04
N THR A 75 -12.33 -1.22 -12.26
CA THR A 75 -13.48 -1.20 -13.17
C THR A 75 -13.95 -2.61 -13.53
N GLU A 76 -13.02 -3.50 -13.91
CA GLU A 76 -13.35 -4.89 -14.23
C GLU A 76 -13.83 -5.65 -12.98
N ALA A 77 -13.20 -5.46 -11.82
CA ALA A 77 -13.59 -6.11 -10.58
C ALA A 77 -15.02 -5.72 -10.15
N ILE A 78 -15.36 -4.44 -10.21
CA ILE A 78 -16.72 -3.95 -9.90
C ILE A 78 -17.73 -4.59 -10.86
N ALA A 79 -17.45 -4.60 -12.16
CA ALA A 79 -18.35 -5.17 -13.16
C ALA A 79 -18.61 -6.66 -12.88
N ARG A 80 -17.55 -7.45 -12.63
CA ARG A 80 -17.66 -8.88 -12.36
C ARG A 80 -18.31 -9.20 -11.03
N VAL A 81 -18.00 -8.45 -9.98
CA VAL A 81 -18.64 -8.63 -8.67
C VAL A 81 -20.13 -8.32 -8.77
N ALA A 82 -20.51 -7.22 -9.40
CA ALA A 82 -21.92 -6.87 -9.60
C ALA A 82 -22.70 -7.94 -10.38
N GLU A 83 -22.11 -8.54 -11.41
CA GLU A 83 -22.71 -9.68 -12.14
C GLU A 83 -22.97 -10.89 -11.23
N ILE A 84 -22.05 -11.20 -10.33
CA ILE A 84 -22.13 -12.35 -9.43
C ILE A 84 -23.12 -12.09 -8.29
N GLU A 85 -23.06 -10.92 -7.67
CA GLU A 85 -23.98 -10.50 -6.60
C GLU A 85 -25.44 -10.39 -7.09
N ALA A 86 -25.64 -10.09 -8.38
CA ALA A 86 -26.98 -10.14 -8.99
C ALA A 86 -27.54 -11.57 -9.11
N THR A 87 -26.66 -12.57 -9.16
CA THR A 87 -27.02 -13.99 -9.38
C THR A 87 -26.92 -14.83 -8.10
N SER A 88 -26.20 -14.35 -7.08
CA SER A 88 -25.88 -15.07 -5.84
C SER A 88 -26.05 -14.16 -4.62
N GLU A 89 -26.51 -14.69 -3.49
CA GLU A 89 -26.64 -13.94 -2.22
C GLU A 89 -25.29 -13.70 -1.50
N SER A 90 -24.16 -13.85 -2.21
CA SER A 90 -22.82 -13.72 -1.63
C SER A 90 -22.32 -12.30 -1.81
N SER A 91 -21.95 -11.63 -0.71
CA SER A 91 -21.30 -10.32 -0.76
C SER A 91 -19.79 -10.50 -0.96
N LEU A 92 -19.24 -9.94 -2.05
CA LEU A 92 -17.81 -10.02 -2.35
C LEU A 92 -17.12 -8.68 -2.06
N ASP A 93 -15.93 -8.73 -1.44
CA ASP A 93 -15.12 -7.54 -1.23
C ASP A 93 -14.27 -7.23 -2.47
N VAL A 94 -14.67 -6.17 -3.18
CA VAL A 94 -13.97 -5.65 -4.36
C VAL A 94 -12.53 -5.25 -4.04
N GLY A 95 -12.26 -4.72 -2.85
CA GLY A 95 -10.92 -4.30 -2.44
C GLY A 95 -9.95 -5.47 -2.37
N ASP A 96 -10.39 -6.57 -1.78
CA ASP A 96 -9.61 -7.81 -1.66
C ASP A 96 -9.35 -8.47 -3.03
N ILE A 97 -10.37 -8.47 -3.89
CA ILE A 97 -10.28 -8.99 -5.26
C ILE A 97 -9.31 -8.14 -6.09
N ALA A 98 -9.46 -6.82 -6.04
CA ALA A 98 -8.60 -5.89 -6.76
C ALA A 98 -7.14 -5.99 -6.28
N ALA A 99 -6.92 -6.04 -4.97
CA ALA A 99 -5.58 -6.21 -4.39
C ALA A 99 -4.95 -7.53 -4.83
N TYR A 100 -5.72 -8.63 -4.86
CA TYR A 100 -5.22 -9.92 -5.36
C TYR A 100 -4.81 -9.82 -6.83
N ALA A 101 -5.62 -9.19 -7.68
CA ALA A 101 -5.34 -9.06 -9.10
C ALA A 101 -4.15 -8.13 -9.38
N LEU A 102 -4.11 -6.95 -8.74
CA LEU A 102 -3.02 -5.97 -8.90
C LEU A 102 -1.66 -6.55 -8.51
N ASN A 103 -1.59 -7.40 -7.49
CA ASN A 103 -0.35 -8.06 -7.08
C ASN A 103 0.19 -9.09 -8.10
N ARG A 104 -0.54 -9.37 -9.17
CA ARG A 104 -0.18 -10.34 -10.23
C ARG A 104 -0.07 -9.71 -11.62
N LEU A 105 -0.41 -8.44 -11.73
CA LEU A 105 -0.34 -7.69 -12.97
C LEU A 105 0.93 -6.84 -12.98
N PRO A 106 1.57 -6.63 -14.15
CA PRO A 106 2.69 -5.71 -14.25
C PRO A 106 2.22 -4.29 -13.89
N PRO A 107 2.89 -3.57 -12.96
CA PRO A 107 2.49 -2.22 -12.61
C PRO A 107 2.87 -1.25 -13.74
N LEU A 108 1.95 -0.33 -14.09
CA LEU A 108 2.17 0.69 -15.12
C LEU A 108 2.15 2.07 -14.48
N TYR A 109 3.32 2.52 -14.04
CA TYR A 109 3.47 3.83 -13.42
C TYR A 109 3.67 4.94 -14.44
N ALA A 110 3.01 6.07 -14.20
CA ALA A 110 3.21 7.32 -14.92
C ALA A 110 3.41 8.48 -13.93
N THR A 111 4.21 9.47 -14.34
CA THR A 111 4.46 10.71 -13.59
C THR A 111 3.76 11.93 -14.20
N THR A 112 3.08 11.76 -15.34
CA THR A 112 2.32 12.80 -16.03
C THR A 112 0.98 12.23 -16.47
N GLU A 113 -0.02 13.09 -16.62
CA GLU A 113 -1.35 12.71 -17.08
C GLU A 113 -1.32 12.16 -18.52
N GLU A 114 -0.53 12.78 -19.40
CA GLU A 114 -0.33 12.29 -20.78
C GLU A 114 0.31 10.89 -20.81
N GLY A 115 1.30 10.65 -19.95
CA GLY A 115 1.93 9.34 -19.81
C GLY A 115 0.93 8.30 -19.27
N ALA A 116 0.07 8.69 -18.32
CA ALA A 116 -0.97 7.82 -17.80
C ALA A 116 -1.99 7.46 -18.90
N ALA A 117 -2.40 8.41 -19.73
CA ALA A 117 -3.32 8.17 -20.84
C ALA A 117 -2.72 7.22 -21.88
N TYR A 118 -1.45 7.41 -22.26
CA TYR A 118 -0.74 6.52 -23.17
C TYR A 118 -0.64 5.09 -22.63
N GLN A 119 -0.24 4.95 -21.36
CA GLN A 119 -0.17 3.65 -20.69
C GLN A 119 -1.55 2.99 -20.58
N ARG A 120 -2.61 3.77 -20.36
CA ARG A 120 -3.99 3.25 -20.31
C ARG A 120 -4.41 2.69 -21.65
N GLN A 121 -4.13 3.39 -22.74
CA GLN A 121 -4.46 2.93 -24.07
C GLN A 121 -3.70 1.65 -24.43
N THR A 122 -2.41 1.60 -24.10
CA THR A 122 -1.56 0.42 -24.29
C THR A 122 -2.07 -0.77 -23.47
N ALA A 123 -2.37 -0.56 -22.19
CA ALA A 123 -2.91 -1.60 -21.32
C ALA A 123 -4.27 -2.14 -21.80
N LYS A 124 -5.15 -1.27 -22.31
CA LYS A 124 -6.41 -1.72 -22.92
C LYS A 124 -6.19 -2.56 -24.18
N ALA A 125 -5.21 -2.20 -25.01
CA ALA A 125 -4.93 -2.93 -26.23
C ALA A 125 -4.27 -4.30 -25.98
N GLU A 126 -3.37 -4.39 -24.99
CA GLU A 126 -2.49 -5.56 -24.82
C GLU A 126 -2.80 -6.40 -23.57
N LEU A 127 -3.30 -5.78 -22.50
CA LEU A 127 -3.43 -6.41 -21.19
C LEU A 127 -4.88 -6.66 -20.76
N GLU A 128 -5.89 -6.20 -21.49
CA GLU A 128 -7.30 -6.35 -21.12
C GLU A 128 -7.68 -7.81 -20.85
N ALA A 129 -7.31 -8.73 -21.75
CA ALA A 129 -7.57 -10.17 -21.55
C ALA A 129 -6.87 -10.72 -20.30
N PHE A 130 -5.66 -10.24 -20.02
CA PHE A 130 -4.89 -10.67 -18.84
C PHE A 130 -5.47 -10.11 -17.55
N ILE A 131 -5.95 -8.86 -17.56
CA ILE A 131 -6.68 -8.23 -16.46
C ILE A 131 -7.94 -9.04 -16.13
N SER A 132 -8.79 -9.33 -17.13
CA SER A 132 -10.00 -10.13 -16.92
C SER A 132 -9.68 -11.53 -16.39
N GLN A 133 -8.59 -12.15 -16.83
CA GLN A 133 -8.15 -13.44 -16.30
C GLN A 133 -7.76 -13.35 -14.82
N GLN A 134 -6.94 -12.35 -14.44
CA GLN A 134 -6.51 -12.18 -13.06
C GLN A 134 -7.67 -11.85 -12.12
N VAL A 135 -8.62 -11.02 -12.56
CA VAL A 135 -9.83 -10.71 -11.79
C VAL A 135 -10.70 -11.96 -11.61
N ARG A 136 -10.88 -12.78 -12.66
CA ARG A 136 -11.63 -14.03 -12.55
C ARG A 136 -10.98 -15.01 -11.58
N GLU A 137 -9.65 -15.15 -11.65
CA GLU A 137 -8.91 -15.99 -10.70
C GLU A 137 -9.04 -15.45 -9.27
N ALA A 138 -8.97 -14.13 -9.08
CA ALA A 138 -9.15 -13.48 -7.80
C ALA A 138 -10.50 -13.83 -7.17
N ILE A 139 -11.58 -13.73 -7.96
CA ILE A 139 -12.93 -14.07 -7.54
C ILE A 139 -13.04 -15.55 -7.18
N SER A 140 -12.56 -16.45 -8.05
CA SER A 140 -12.59 -17.90 -7.77
C SER A 140 -11.89 -18.22 -6.45
N ARG A 141 -10.69 -17.66 -6.25
CA ARG A 141 -9.96 -17.87 -5.00
C ARG A 141 -10.62 -17.23 -3.79
N TYR A 142 -11.31 -16.10 -3.96
CA TYR A 142 -12.07 -15.44 -2.89
C TYR A 142 -13.24 -16.31 -2.44
N LEU A 143 -13.98 -16.90 -3.40
CA LEU A 143 -15.09 -17.81 -3.13
C LEU A 143 -14.62 -19.15 -2.51
N ASP A 144 -13.46 -19.65 -2.93
CA ASP A 144 -12.85 -20.87 -2.39
C ASP A 144 -12.14 -20.65 -1.05
N ARG A 145 -12.18 -19.44 -0.46
CA ARG A 145 -11.53 -19.19 0.83
C ARG A 145 -12.22 -20.01 1.92
N PRO A 146 -11.50 -20.89 2.64
CA PRO A 146 -12.04 -21.47 3.85
C PRO A 146 -12.22 -20.37 4.89
N ASN A 147 -13.29 -20.46 5.70
CA ASN A 147 -13.52 -19.56 6.83
C ASN A 147 -12.39 -19.72 7.85
N PHE A 148 -11.37 -18.86 7.76
CA PHE A 148 -10.29 -18.81 8.73
C PHE A 148 -10.78 -18.13 10.00
N PHE A 149 -11.24 -18.93 10.96
CA PHE A 149 -11.33 -18.53 12.35
C PHE A 149 -10.24 -19.24 13.15
N PRO A 150 -9.30 -18.52 13.80
CA PRO A 150 -9.13 -17.06 13.82
C PRO A 150 -8.43 -16.50 12.57
N GLU A 151 -8.55 -15.18 12.35
CA GLU A 151 -7.82 -14.41 11.33
C GLU A 151 -6.34 -14.80 11.31
N ARG A 152 -5.75 -14.88 10.11
CA ARG A 152 -4.38 -15.32 9.83
C ARG A 152 -3.40 -14.89 10.94
N GLN A 153 -3.15 -15.79 11.89
CA GLN A 153 -2.10 -15.59 12.86
C GLN A 153 -0.79 -15.78 12.10
N ALA A 154 0.00 -14.71 12.00
CA ALA A 154 1.38 -14.85 11.56
C ALA A 154 2.01 -15.93 12.44
N ILE A 155 2.65 -16.95 11.82
CA ILE A 155 3.37 -17.98 12.57
C ILE A 155 4.38 -17.23 13.44
N SER A 156 4.11 -17.18 14.73
CA SER A 156 4.91 -16.43 15.69
C SER A 156 6.35 -16.87 15.54
N LYS A 157 7.24 -15.93 15.23
CA LYS A 157 8.68 -16.18 15.30
C LYS A 157 9.05 -16.31 16.77
N ASN A 158 8.95 -17.51 17.34
CA ASN A 158 9.95 -18.09 18.24
C ASN A 158 9.52 -19.45 18.78
N THR A 159 10.53 -20.34 18.88
CA THR A 159 10.48 -21.69 19.48
C THR A 159 9.87 -22.79 18.60
N GLY A 160 10.73 -23.62 18.00
CA GLY A 160 10.36 -24.64 16.99
C GLY A 160 9.31 -25.68 17.42
N ASN A 161 9.00 -25.80 18.72
CA ASN A 161 7.94 -26.68 19.22
C ASN A 161 6.52 -26.05 19.13
N GLU A 162 6.44 -24.73 19.01
CA GLU A 162 5.18 -23.99 18.99
C GLU A 162 4.51 -24.09 17.62
N VAL A 163 5.31 -24.08 16.54
CA VAL A 163 4.83 -24.29 15.17
C VAL A 163 4.26 -25.70 15.00
N LEU A 164 4.93 -26.73 15.51
CA LEU A 164 4.44 -28.11 15.44
C LEU A 164 3.13 -28.28 16.22
N ARG A 165 3.00 -27.63 17.38
CA ARG A 165 1.75 -27.61 18.14
C ARG A 165 0.63 -26.90 17.38
N GLN A 166 0.89 -25.72 16.83
CA GLN A 166 -0.10 -24.97 16.04
C GLN A 166 -0.59 -25.77 14.83
N VAL A 167 0.34 -26.41 14.09
CA VAL A 167 -0.01 -27.29 12.96
C VAL A 167 -0.80 -28.51 13.43
N SER A 168 -0.40 -29.15 14.52
CA SER A 168 -1.13 -30.30 15.08
C SER A 168 -2.55 -29.92 15.50
N THR A 169 -2.73 -28.78 16.17
CA THR A 169 -4.06 -28.30 16.60
C THR A 169 -4.95 -27.97 15.40
N LEU A 170 -4.38 -27.37 14.35
CA LEU A 170 -5.10 -27.14 13.10
C LEU A 170 -5.52 -28.46 12.45
N LEU A 171 -4.60 -29.42 12.30
CA LEU A 171 -4.92 -30.73 11.71
C LEU A 171 -6.02 -31.47 12.50
N GLN A 172 -6.00 -31.38 13.83
CA GLN A 172 -6.99 -32.02 14.69
C GLN A 172 -8.37 -31.34 14.63
N ALA A 173 -8.41 -30.02 14.49
CA ALA A 173 -9.65 -29.27 14.30
C ALA A 173 -10.34 -29.58 12.96
N TYR A 174 -9.55 -29.84 11.91
CA TYR A 174 -10.06 -30.10 10.57
C TYR A 174 -10.23 -31.60 10.24
N ALA A 175 -9.66 -32.51 11.04
CA ALA A 175 -9.81 -33.95 10.86
C ALA A 175 -10.15 -34.66 12.18
N PRO A 176 -11.32 -34.38 12.79
CA PRO A 176 -11.71 -34.93 14.10
C PRO A 176 -11.81 -36.47 14.13
N ASN A 177 -11.90 -37.12 12.96
CA ASN A 177 -12.04 -38.57 12.81
C ASN A 177 -10.78 -39.27 12.28
N PHE A 178 -9.64 -38.58 12.16
CA PHE A 178 -8.43 -39.16 11.55
C PHE A 178 -7.79 -40.28 12.41
N GLU A 179 -8.01 -40.25 13.73
CA GLU A 179 -7.66 -41.35 14.63
C GLU A 179 -8.86 -42.27 14.86
N GLN A 180 -9.32 -42.96 13.82
CA GLN A 180 -10.02 -44.23 14.05
C GLN A 180 -8.98 -45.24 14.55
N LYS A 181 -8.96 -45.42 15.86
CA LYS A 181 -8.15 -46.42 16.60
C LYS A 181 -8.12 -47.76 15.86
N GLY A 182 -6.91 -48.18 15.46
CA GLY A 182 -6.54 -49.58 15.33
C GLY A 182 -6.05 -50.10 16.67
#